data_AF-A0A947RNI1-F1
#
_entry.id   AF-A0A947RNI1-F1
#
_cell.length_a   1.000
_cell.length_b   1.000
_cell.length_c   1.000
_cell.angle_alpha   90.00
_cell.angle_beta   90.00
_cell.angle_gamma   90.00
#
_symmetry.space_group_name_H-M   'P 1'
#
loop_
_entity.id
_entity.type
_entity.pdbx_description
1 polymer ?
#
loop_
_entity_poly.entity_id
_entity_poly.type
_entity_poly.pdbx_seq_one_letter_code
_entity_poly.pdbx_strand_id
1 'polypeptide(L)'
;MKKNIKNIEKLRNSLQSQLGILKSLNEEGLEGRLKEVYIVAASLCSTGSAICELGKNPNYFFAEMIMLGRSFIEKTTNFCYLLVCDKEEYKNFLLHPYYRMYHNFERQKNAGEVTIGLKYTGKNEFRGDPKITEALSQFSENNPRKNWSKKNIDEKVALIQEKSEIRVEFFLLNTLSIYSNASEALHGSLYGCTFHIGVFEPGTNHKDLKSVEEKVLKETALLFAQLSSMVAETLKLVSTLHEMNEKLKKSKEYENKTLEEMKKLFE
;
A
#
# COMPACT_ATOMS: atom_id res chain seq x y z
N MET A 1 11.70 -26.95 5.85
CA MET A 1 12.49 -25.82 5.30
C MET A 1 12.50 -25.74 3.77
N LYS A 2 13.15 -26.64 3.01
CA LYS A 2 13.21 -26.56 1.52
C LYS A 2 11.85 -26.48 0.82
N LYS A 3 10.85 -27.24 1.29
CA LYS A 3 9.45 -27.19 0.79
C LYS A 3 8.83 -25.80 1.00
N ASN A 4 9.05 -25.18 2.16
CA ASN A 4 8.48 -23.87 2.51
C ASN A 4 9.10 -22.76 1.65
N ILE A 5 10.41 -22.83 1.38
CA ILE A 5 11.10 -21.88 0.49
C ILE A 5 10.50 -21.92 -0.91
N LYS A 6 10.30 -23.11 -1.47
CA LYS A 6 9.67 -23.28 -2.80
C LYS A 6 8.25 -22.73 -2.85
N ASN A 7 7.47 -22.88 -1.77
CA ASN A 7 6.11 -22.34 -1.69
C ASN A 7 6.12 -20.80 -1.61
N ILE A 8 7.03 -20.22 -0.83
CA ILE A 8 7.23 -18.76 -0.73
C ILE A 8 7.58 -18.17 -2.10
N GLU A 9 8.49 -18.82 -2.85
CA GLU A 9 8.87 -18.36 -4.19
C GLU A 9 7.68 -18.32 -5.15
N LYS A 10 6.80 -19.34 -5.11
CA LYS A 10 5.58 -19.35 -5.92
C LYS A 10 4.61 -18.23 -5.55
N LEU A 11 4.43 -17.97 -4.25
CA LEU A 11 3.56 -16.89 -3.76
C LEU A 11 4.12 -15.51 -4.14
N ARG A 12 5.44 -15.32 -3.97
CA ARG A 12 6.14 -14.13 -4.46
C ARG A 12 5.95 -13.93 -5.96
N ASN A 13 6.14 -14.98 -6.75
CA ASN A 13 5.97 -14.92 -8.20
C ASN A 13 4.51 -14.58 -8.56
N SER A 14 3.54 -15.09 -7.80
CA SER A 14 2.12 -14.76 -8.01
C SER A 14 1.86 -13.28 -7.76
N LEU A 15 2.35 -12.71 -6.65
CA LEU A 15 2.28 -11.27 -6.41
C LEU A 15 2.96 -10.48 -7.53
N GLN A 16 4.18 -10.86 -7.93
CA GLN A 16 4.91 -10.19 -9.00
C GLN A 16 4.15 -10.23 -10.34
N SER A 17 3.51 -11.35 -10.66
CA SER A 17 2.66 -11.48 -11.85
C SER A 17 1.42 -10.59 -11.79
N GLN A 18 0.74 -10.52 -10.65
CA GLN A 18 -0.40 -9.61 -10.45
C GLN A 18 0.01 -8.14 -10.62
N LEU A 19 1.14 -7.74 -10.02
CA LEU A 19 1.70 -6.40 -10.19
C LEU A 19 2.10 -6.13 -11.65
N GLY A 20 2.61 -7.14 -12.35
CA GLY A 20 2.93 -7.05 -13.78
C GLY A 20 1.69 -6.75 -14.62
N ILE A 21 0.56 -7.40 -14.34
CA ILE A 21 -0.72 -7.11 -14.99
C ILE A 21 -1.13 -5.67 -14.71
N LEU A 22 -1.18 -5.27 -13.44
CA LEU A 22 -1.58 -3.91 -13.05
C LEU A 22 -0.69 -2.84 -13.69
N LYS A 23 0.63 -3.08 -13.74
CA LYS A 23 1.61 -2.18 -14.37
C LYS A 23 1.44 -2.08 -15.89
N SER A 24 1.04 -3.16 -16.56
CA SER A 24 0.85 -3.16 -18.01
C SER A 24 -0.30 -2.27 -18.48
N LEU A 25 -1.26 -1.95 -17.61
CA LEU A 25 -2.38 -1.06 -17.94
C LEU A 25 -1.95 0.35 -18.35
N ASN A 26 -0.76 0.80 -17.95
CA ASN A 26 -0.22 2.10 -18.38
C ASN A 26 -0.10 2.23 -19.91
N GLU A 27 -0.01 1.11 -20.61
CA GLU A 27 0.17 1.04 -22.06
C GLU A 27 -1.19 0.99 -22.81
N GLU A 28 -2.32 0.96 -22.10
CA GLU A 28 -3.63 0.61 -22.67
C GLU A 28 -4.57 1.79 -22.94
N GLY A 29 -4.05 3.01 -23.09
CA GLY A 29 -4.89 4.15 -23.45
C GLY A 29 -6.00 4.43 -22.44
N LEU A 30 -5.71 4.29 -21.14
CA LEU A 30 -6.67 4.51 -20.06
C LEU A 30 -7.38 5.86 -20.17
N GLU A 31 -8.64 5.91 -19.75
CA GLU A 31 -9.49 7.11 -19.81
C GLU A 31 -10.03 7.52 -18.44
N GLY A 32 -10.56 8.74 -18.37
CA GLY A 32 -11.26 9.29 -17.20
C GLY A 32 -10.45 9.19 -15.89
N ARG A 33 -11.16 8.87 -14.80
CA ARG A 33 -10.56 8.78 -13.46
C ARG A 33 -9.40 7.81 -13.41
N LEU A 34 -9.55 6.65 -14.08
CA LEU A 34 -8.56 5.58 -14.05
C LEU A 34 -7.22 6.08 -14.58
N LYS A 35 -7.21 6.83 -15.68
CA LYS A 35 -6.00 7.47 -16.23
C LYS A 35 -5.35 8.44 -15.25
N GLU A 36 -6.15 9.35 -14.68
CA GLU A 36 -5.66 10.43 -13.83
C GLU A 36 -5.06 9.93 -12.51
N VAL A 37 -5.62 8.87 -11.92
CA VAL A 37 -5.11 8.30 -10.66
C VAL A 37 -4.21 7.09 -10.85
N TYR A 38 -3.92 6.70 -12.10
CA TYR A 38 -3.05 5.54 -12.39
C TYR A 38 -1.67 5.67 -11.74
N ILE A 39 -1.17 6.88 -11.52
CA ILE A 39 0.10 7.11 -10.82
C ILE A 39 0.13 6.48 -9.41
N VAL A 40 -1.03 6.36 -8.74
CA VAL A 40 -1.15 5.66 -7.45
C VAL A 40 -0.91 4.16 -7.64
N ALA A 41 -1.48 3.56 -8.70
CA ALA A 41 -1.24 2.17 -9.08
C ALA A 41 0.23 1.94 -9.51
N ALA A 42 0.84 2.86 -10.25
CA ALA A 42 2.27 2.78 -10.55
C ALA A 42 3.13 2.80 -9.27
N SER A 43 2.79 3.67 -8.31
CA SER A 43 3.49 3.75 -7.01
C SER A 43 3.32 2.49 -6.16
N LEU A 44 2.12 1.87 -6.17
CA LEU A 44 1.90 0.62 -5.44
C LEU A 44 2.65 -0.54 -6.10
N CYS A 45 2.77 -0.57 -7.44
CA CYS A 45 3.58 -1.55 -8.16
C CYS A 45 5.07 -1.48 -7.78
N SER A 46 5.62 -0.27 -7.61
CA SER A 46 6.99 -0.09 -7.11
C SER A 46 7.15 -0.60 -5.68
N THR A 47 6.19 -0.31 -4.80
CA THR A 47 6.21 -0.81 -3.41
C THR A 47 6.12 -2.34 -3.37
N GLY A 48 5.21 -2.95 -4.14
CA GLY A 48 5.08 -4.40 -4.22
C GLY A 48 6.34 -5.08 -4.77
N SER A 49 6.97 -4.47 -5.78
CA SER A 49 8.25 -4.96 -6.32
C SER A 49 9.37 -4.95 -5.27
N ALA A 50 9.43 -3.90 -4.44
CA ALA A 50 10.39 -3.82 -3.34
C ALA A 50 10.13 -4.92 -2.29
N ILE A 51 8.87 -5.18 -1.93
CA ILE A 51 8.51 -6.29 -1.03
C ILE A 51 8.97 -7.64 -1.61
N CYS A 52 8.74 -7.89 -2.90
CA CYS A 52 9.23 -9.09 -3.58
C CYS A 52 10.76 -9.23 -3.53
N GLU A 53 11.49 -8.13 -3.73
CA GLU A 53 12.96 -8.14 -3.69
C GLU A 53 13.49 -8.46 -2.28
N LEU A 54 12.97 -7.78 -1.26
CA LEU A 54 13.34 -8.02 0.13
C LEU A 54 12.99 -9.43 0.60
N GLY A 55 11.86 -9.98 0.14
CA GLY A 55 11.44 -11.33 0.49
C GLY A 55 12.24 -12.45 -0.17
N LYS A 56 13.30 -12.14 -0.94
CA LYS A 56 14.37 -13.10 -1.23
C LYS A 56 15.15 -13.48 0.02
N ASN A 57 15.23 -12.59 1.01
CA ASN A 57 15.98 -12.77 2.26
C ASN A 57 15.12 -12.38 3.47
N PRO A 58 14.01 -13.09 3.74
CA PRO A 58 13.01 -12.66 4.72
C PRO A 58 13.56 -12.60 6.15
N ASN A 59 14.52 -13.46 6.52
CA ASN A 59 15.14 -13.43 7.86
C ASN A 59 15.84 -12.11 8.19
N TYR A 60 16.22 -11.31 7.19
CA TYR A 60 16.88 -10.01 7.39
C TYR A 60 15.93 -8.82 7.20
N PHE A 61 14.90 -8.96 6.36
CA PHE A 61 14.12 -7.83 5.87
C PHE A 61 12.62 -7.95 6.16
N PHE A 62 12.20 -8.88 7.01
CA PHE A 62 10.77 -9.08 7.27
C PHE A 62 10.10 -7.86 7.90
N ALA A 63 10.74 -7.19 8.86
CA ALA A 63 10.19 -5.98 9.45
C ALA A 63 9.98 -4.87 8.40
N GLU A 64 10.96 -4.68 7.51
CA GLU A 64 10.93 -3.72 6.41
C GLU A 64 9.83 -4.07 5.40
N MET A 65 9.67 -5.36 5.08
CA MET A 65 8.58 -5.83 4.22
C MET A 65 7.21 -5.53 4.84
N ILE A 66 7.04 -5.68 6.15
CA ILE A 66 5.79 -5.36 6.86
C ILE A 66 5.53 -3.85 6.86
N MET A 67 6.55 -3.02 7.08
CA MET A 67 6.45 -1.56 6.95
C MET A 67 6.02 -1.13 5.54
N LEU A 68 6.62 -1.74 4.51
CA LEU A 68 6.22 -1.52 3.12
C LEU A 68 4.82 -2.08 2.84
N GLY A 69 4.44 -3.18 3.47
CA GLY A 69 3.10 -3.77 3.41
C GLY A 69 2.02 -2.77 3.82
N ARG A 70 2.22 -2.02 4.91
CA ARG A 70 1.30 -0.92 5.28
C ARG A 70 1.17 0.13 4.19
N SER A 71 2.30 0.58 3.62
CA SER A 71 2.30 1.54 2.51
C SER A 71 1.59 0.99 1.27
N PHE A 72 1.78 -0.30 0.99
CA PHE A 72 1.12 -1.01 -0.10
C PHE A 72 -0.40 -1.02 0.09
N ILE A 73 -0.87 -1.40 1.29
CA ILE A 73 -2.30 -1.45 1.62
C ILE A 73 -2.93 -0.06 1.49
N GLU A 74 -2.30 0.98 2.06
CA GLU A 74 -2.76 2.37 1.89
C GLU A 74 -2.92 2.73 0.41
N LYS A 75 -1.89 2.50 -0.41
CA LYS A 75 -1.92 2.90 -1.82
C LYS A 75 -2.96 2.11 -2.61
N THR A 76 -3.09 0.81 -2.36
CA THR A 76 -4.08 -0.03 -3.03
C THR A 76 -5.50 0.36 -2.66
N THR A 77 -5.79 0.55 -1.36
CA THR A 77 -7.10 1.04 -0.91
C THR A 77 -7.39 2.43 -1.47
N ASN A 78 -6.44 3.36 -1.43
CA ASN A 78 -6.63 4.70 -1.98
C ASN A 78 -6.86 4.67 -3.49
N PHE A 79 -6.16 3.83 -4.25
CA PHE A 79 -6.39 3.67 -5.68
C PHE A 79 -7.82 3.19 -5.95
N CYS A 80 -8.25 2.08 -5.34
CA CYS A 80 -9.63 1.57 -5.49
C CYS A 80 -10.67 2.60 -5.06
N TYR A 81 -10.44 3.27 -3.93
CA TYR A 81 -11.32 4.30 -3.41
C TYR A 81 -11.50 5.47 -4.38
N LEU A 82 -10.41 5.95 -5.00
CA LEU A 82 -10.47 7.07 -5.94
C LEU A 82 -11.28 6.76 -7.20
N LEU A 83 -11.39 5.48 -7.57
CA LEU A 83 -12.24 5.06 -8.69
C LEU A 83 -13.73 5.22 -8.36
N VAL A 84 -14.13 5.04 -7.10
CA VAL A 84 -15.54 4.97 -6.69
C VAL A 84 -16.02 6.13 -5.81
N CYS A 85 -15.13 6.94 -5.27
CA CYS A 85 -15.47 8.06 -4.37
C CYS A 85 -16.27 9.17 -5.07
N ASP A 86 -16.85 10.07 -4.29
CA ASP A 86 -17.59 11.21 -4.84
C ASP A 86 -16.67 12.22 -5.54
N LYS A 87 -17.27 13.19 -6.23
CA LYS A 87 -16.51 14.20 -6.99
C LYS A 87 -15.66 15.11 -6.11
N GLU A 88 -16.11 15.38 -4.89
CA GLU A 88 -15.44 16.31 -3.99
C GLU A 88 -14.20 15.67 -3.37
N GLU A 89 -14.30 14.42 -2.91
CA GLU A 89 -13.17 13.65 -2.39
C GLU A 89 -12.14 13.36 -3.49
N TYR A 90 -12.60 13.09 -4.71
CA TYR A 90 -11.74 12.94 -5.87
C TYR A 90 -10.97 14.23 -6.18
N LYS A 91 -11.67 15.37 -6.20
CA LYS A 91 -11.06 16.69 -6.41
C LYS A 91 -10.05 17.04 -5.33
N ASN A 92 -10.38 16.75 -4.06
CA ASN A 92 -9.48 16.93 -2.93
C ASN A 92 -8.16 16.17 -3.13
N PHE A 93 -8.24 14.92 -3.58
CA PHE A 93 -7.04 14.14 -3.87
C PHE A 93 -6.14 14.80 -4.93
N LEU A 94 -6.72 15.30 -6.03
CA LEU A 94 -5.95 15.94 -7.11
C LEU A 94 -5.33 17.28 -6.71
N LEU A 95 -5.99 18.05 -5.83
CA LEU A 95 -5.49 19.34 -5.36
C LEU A 95 -4.45 19.21 -4.24
N HIS A 96 -4.47 18.14 -3.47
CA HIS A 96 -3.60 17.98 -2.30
C HIS A 96 -2.09 18.03 -2.59
N PRO A 97 -1.57 17.49 -3.71
CA PRO A 97 -0.16 17.67 -4.06
C PRO A 97 0.25 19.14 -4.21
N TYR A 98 -0.60 19.99 -4.80
CA TYR A 98 -0.34 21.43 -4.93
C TYR A 98 -0.31 22.12 -3.56
N TYR A 99 -1.26 21.75 -2.70
CA TYR A 99 -1.27 22.18 -1.30
C TYR A 99 0.01 21.82 -0.56
N ARG A 100 0.45 20.55 -0.65
CA ARG A 100 1.67 20.06 -0.01
C ARG A 100 2.93 20.69 -0.60
N MET A 101 2.97 20.91 -1.90
CA MET A 101 4.06 21.60 -2.58
C MET A 101 4.22 23.03 -2.04
N TYR A 102 3.12 23.79 -1.95
CA TYR A 102 3.15 25.17 -1.45
C TYR A 102 3.74 25.26 -0.03
N HIS A 103 3.32 24.36 0.86
CA HIS A 103 3.85 24.29 2.23
C HIS A 103 5.27 23.72 2.32
N ASN A 104 5.72 22.95 1.33
CA ASN A 104 7.10 22.47 1.27
C ASN A 104 8.08 23.56 0.79
N PHE A 105 7.61 24.63 0.14
CA PHE A 105 8.47 25.75 -0.25
C PHE A 105 9.11 26.46 0.93
N GLU A 106 8.50 26.40 2.11
CA GLU A 106 9.06 27.01 3.31
C GLU A 106 8.67 26.16 4.51
N ARG A 107 9.66 25.50 5.11
CA ARG A 107 9.46 24.62 6.26
C ARG A 107 10.52 24.88 7.31
N GLN A 108 10.10 24.82 8.56
CA GLN A 108 10.97 25.02 9.71
C GLN A 108 10.78 23.92 10.75
N LYS A 109 11.83 23.64 11.50
CA LYS A 109 11.85 22.73 12.64
C LYS A 109 12.52 23.44 13.81
N ASN A 110 11.90 23.28 14.98
CA ASN A 110 12.36 23.87 16.22
C ASN A 110 12.64 22.73 17.21
N ALA A 111 13.75 22.81 17.93
CA ALA A 111 14.13 21.90 19.00
C ALA A 111 14.81 22.70 20.12
N GLY A 112 14.06 22.98 21.20
CA GLY A 112 14.50 23.95 22.20
C GLY A 112 14.72 25.32 21.55
N GLU A 113 15.94 25.85 21.69
CA GLU A 113 16.35 27.14 21.11
C GLU A 113 16.82 27.04 19.66
N VAL A 114 17.02 25.83 19.13
CA VAL A 114 17.52 25.63 17.77
C VAL A 114 16.37 25.67 16.78
N THR A 115 16.45 26.59 15.81
CA THR A 115 15.53 26.67 14.66
C THR A 115 16.29 26.44 13.36
N ILE A 116 15.86 25.47 12.56
CA ILE A 116 16.40 25.19 11.23
C ILE A 116 15.26 25.33 10.21
N GLY A 117 15.51 26.12 9.17
CA GLY A 117 14.58 26.38 8.08
C GLY A 117 15.14 25.98 6.72
N LEU A 118 14.26 25.52 5.83
CA LEU A 118 14.53 25.34 4.41
C LEU A 118 13.52 26.16 3.62
N LYS A 119 14.01 26.97 2.68
CA LYS A 119 13.20 27.85 1.84
C LYS A 119 13.58 27.72 0.37
N TYR A 120 12.57 27.55 -0.47
CA TYR A 120 12.68 27.65 -1.91
C TYR A 120 12.57 29.11 -2.35
N THR A 121 13.62 29.62 -2.97
CA THR A 121 13.73 31.05 -3.36
C THR A 121 12.78 31.42 -4.49
N GLY A 122 12.38 30.47 -5.34
CA GLY A 122 11.44 30.66 -6.45
C GLY A 122 9.95 30.63 -6.07
N LYS A 123 9.59 30.63 -4.77
CA LYS A 123 8.17 30.53 -4.33
C LYS A 123 7.24 31.56 -4.98
N ASN A 124 7.77 32.74 -5.31
CA ASN A 124 6.99 33.81 -5.93
C ASN A 124 6.61 33.49 -7.39
N GLU A 125 7.32 32.60 -8.07
CA GLU A 125 6.99 32.14 -9.44
C GLU A 125 5.67 31.38 -9.48
N PHE A 126 5.27 30.81 -8.34
CA PHE A 126 4.04 30.04 -8.17
C PHE A 126 2.89 30.89 -7.60
N ARG A 127 3.12 32.18 -7.34
CA ARG A 127 2.04 33.10 -6.92
C ARG A 127 1.08 33.30 -8.08
N GLY A 128 -0.19 33.00 -7.85
CA GLY A 128 -1.24 33.14 -8.86
C GLY A 128 -1.45 31.92 -9.75
N ASP A 129 -0.75 30.80 -9.51
CA ASP A 129 -1.13 29.52 -10.12
C ASP A 129 -2.58 29.19 -9.69
N PRO A 130 -3.52 29.01 -10.63
CA PRO A 130 -4.93 28.76 -10.31
C PRO A 130 -5.12 27.51 -9.45
N LYS A 131 -4.35 26.44 -9.69
CA LYS A 131 -4.47 25.19 -8.92
C LYS A 131 -3.93 25.32 -7.51
N ILE A 132 -2.87 26.11 -7.30
CA ILE A 132 -2.37 26.40 -5.96
C ILE A 132 -3.38 27.25 -5.19
N THR A 133 -3.93 28.27 -5.84
CA THR A 133 -4.95 29.15 -5.24
C THR A 133 -6.18 28.35 -4.84
N GLU A 134 -6.65 27.46 -5.71
CA GLU A 134 -7.76 26.55 -5.44
C GLU A 134 -7.43 25.53 -4.33
N ALA A 135 -6.23 24.95 -4.32
CA ALA A 135 -5.82 24.02 -3.28
C ALA A 135 -5.74 24.68 -1.89
N LEU A 136 -5.26 25.93 -1.82
CA LEU A 136 -5.16 26.69 -0.57
C LEU A 136 -6.54 27.08 -0.03
N SER A 137 -7.48 27.45 -0.89
CA SER A 137 -8.86 27.73 -0.47
C SER A 137 -9.56 26.47 0.07
N GLN A 138 -9.28 25.31 -0.53
CA GLN A 138 -9.87 24.03 -0.13
C GLN A 138 -9.29 23.49 1.20
N PHE A 139 -7.96 23.51 1.36
CA PHE A 139 -7.30 22.87 2.51
C PHE A 139 -7.01 23.82 3.67
N SER A 140 -7.17 25.14 3.51
CA SER A 140 -6.71 26.19 4.44
C SER A 140 -5.20 26.39 4.44
N GLU A 141 -4.79 27.64 4.27
CA GLU A 141 -3.41 28.12 4.25
C GLU A 141 -2.63 27.87 5.55
N ASN A 142 -3.29 27.59 6.67
CA ASN A 142 -2.62 27.63 7.98
C ASN A 142 -2.20 26.26 8.54
N ASN A 143 -2.61 25.15 7.93
CA ASN A 143 -2.36 23.81 8.49
C ASN A 143 -1.62 22.86 7.54
N PRO A 144 -0.28 22.93 7.43
CA PRO A 144 0.51 22.19 6.44
C PRO A 144 0.41 20.66 6.54
N ARG A 145 -0.25 20.13 7.59
CA ARG A 145 -0.42 18.70 7.88
C ARG A 145 -1.82 18.18 7.58
N LYS A 146 -2.69 18.95 6.92
CA LYS A 146 -4.04 18.47 6.59
C LYS A 146 -3.98 17.29 5.61
N ASN A 147 -4.78 16.26 5.90
CA ASN A 147 -4.98 15.11 5.01
C ASN A 147 -5.94 15.48 3.88
N TRP A 148 -5.78 14.82 2.73
CA TRP A 148 -6.66 15.03 1.57
C TRP A 148 -8.06 14.44 1.76
N SER A 149 -8.19 13.41 2.60
CA SER A 149 -9.46 12.83 3.00
C SER A 149 -9.59 12.84 4.52
N LYS A 150 -10.83 12.97 4.99
CA LYS A 150 -11.20 12.79 6.40
C LYS A 150 -11.44 11.33 6.75
N LYS A 151 -11.63 10.46 5.75
CA LYS A 151 -11.91 9.05 5.95
C LYS A 151 -10.65 8.28 6.32
N ASN A 152 -10.76 7.45 7.35
CA ASN A 152 -9.77 6.44 7.68
C ASN A 152 -9.82 5.28 6.66
N ILE A 153 -8.91 4.30 6.80
CA ILE A 153 -8.83 3.21 5.83
C ILE A 153 -10.10 2.33 5.82
N ASP A 154 -10.69 2.04 6.97
CA ASP A 154 -11.87 1.18 7.08
C ASP A 154 -13.09 1.86 6.46
N GLU A 155 -13.25 3.17 6.66
CA GLU A 155 -14.30 3.99 6.02
C GLU A 155 -14.16 4.01 4.48
N LYS A 156 -12.91 3.99 3.97
CA LYS A 156 -12.66 3.89 2.52
C LYS A 156 -13.02 2.49 2.00
N VAL A 157 -12.64 1.44 2.73
CA VAL A 157 -12.99 0.05 2.38
C VAL A 157 -14.51 -0.15 2.39
N ALA A 158 -15.22 0.42 3.36
CA ALA A 158 -16.68 0.38 3.41
C ALA A 158 -17.33 1.03 2.17
N LEU A 159 -16.82 2.18 1.72
CA LEU A 159 -17.32 2.80 0.49
C LEU A 159 -17.01 1.96 -0.75
N ILE A 160 -15.82 1.34 -0.82
CA ILE A 160 -15.47 0.41 -1.91
C ILE A 160 -16.45 -0.76 -1.95
N GLN A 161 -16.80 -1.33 -0.78
CA GLN A 161 -17.78 -2.41 -0.69
C GLN A 161 -19.17 -1.95 -1.14
N GLU A 162 -19.60 -0.74 -0.79
CA GLU A 162 -20.90 -0.21 -1.18
C GLU A 162 -21.00 0.03 -2.70
N LYS A 163 -19.89 0.41 -3.35
CA LYS A 163 -19.86 0.87 -4.75
C LYS A 163 -19.30 -0.16 -5.73
N SER A 164 -18.90 -1.34 -5.29
CA SER A 164 -18.32 -2.37 -6.15
C SER A 164 -18.62 -3.79 -5.66
N GLU A 165 -18.40 -4.77 -6.53
CA GLU A 165 -18.63 -6.19 -6.24
C GLU A 165 -17.35 -6.94 -5.85
N ILE A 166 -16.27 -6.23 -5.51
CA ILE A 166 -15.00 -6.86 -5.15
C ILE A 166 -15.03 -7.39 -3.70
N ARG A 167 -14.19 -8.39 -3.43
CA ARG A 167 -14.06 -9.00 -2.10
C ARG A 167 -13.19 -8.15 -1.19
N VAL A 168 -13.83 -7.25 -0.44
CA VAL A 168 -13.16 -6.34 0.50
C VAL A 168 -12.56 -7.05 1.71
N GLU A 169 -12.90 -8.32 1.95
CA GLU A 169 -12.37 -9.13 3.05
C GLU A 169 -10.83 -9.21 3.00
N PHE A 170 -10.23 -9.23 1.81
CA PHE A 170 -8.77 -9.17 1.68
C PHE A 170 -8.18 -7.83 2.11
N PHE A 171 -8.91 -6.73 1.92
CA PHE A 171 -8.47 -5.41 2.38
C PHE A 171 -8.50 -5.36 3.92
N LEU A 172 -9.59 -5.83 4.52
CA LEU A 172 -9.76 -5.89 5.98
C LEU A 172 -8.80 -6.87 6.66
N LEU A 173 -8.57 -8.04 6.06
CA LEU A 173 -7.59 -9.00 6.58
C LEU A 173 -6.19 -8.40 6.59
N ASN A 174 -5.82 -7.70 5.50
CA ASN A 174 -4.52 -7.04 5.40
C ASN A 174 -4.36 -5.90 6.42
N THR A 175 -5.40 -5.09 6.65
CA THR A 175 -5.34 -4.07 7.72
C THR A 175 -5.18 -4.74 9.08
N LEU A 176 -5.95 -5.78 9.38
CA LEU A 176 -5.86 -6.48 10.66
C LEU A 176 -4.47 -7.10 10.90
N SER A 177 -3.88 -7.77 9.91
CA SER A 177 -2.64 -8.55 10.11
C SER A 177 -1.34 -7.75 9.95
N ILE A 178 -1.36 -6.63 9.21
CA ILE A 178 -0.13 -5.89 8.86
C ILE A 178 -0.06 -4.52 9.52
N TYR A 179 -1.17 -3.79 9.64
CA TYR A 179 -1.11 -2.36 10.01
C TYR A 179 -0.50 -2.09 11.38
N SER A 180 -0.94 -2.83 12.39
CA SER A 180 -0.53 -2.60 13.78
C SER A 180 0.97 -2.80 13.92
N ASN A 181 1.47 -3.97 13.50
CA ASN A 181 2.89 -4.33 13.55
C ASN A 181 3.74 -3.35 12.73
N ALA A 182 3.28 -2.97 11.53
CA ALA A 182 3.98 -1.99 10.70
C ALA A 182 4.05 -0.61 11.34
N SER A 183 2.99 -0.18 12.05
CA SER A 183 2.98 1.11 12.74
C SER A 183 3.95 1.13 13.91
N GLU A 184 3.97 0.07 14.71
CA GLU A 184 4.91 -0.10 15.81
C GLU A 184 6.36 -0.13 15.30
N ALA A 185 6.62 -0.85 14.20
CA ALA A 185 7.93 -0.90 13.55
C ALA A 185 8.38 0.48 13.05
N LEU A 186 7.49 1.24 12.39
CA LEU A 186 7.77 2.61 11.92
C LEU A 186 8.08 3.58 13.06
N HIS A 187 7.44 3.39 14.21
CA HIS A 187 7.67 4.21 15.40
C HIS A 187 8.88 3.75 16.24
N GLY A 188 9.50 2.61 15.90
CA GLY A 188 10.65 2.08 16.62
C GLY A 188 10.33 1.67 18.06
N SER A 189 9.10 1.25 18.33
CA SER A 189 8.74 0.74 19.66
C SER A 189 9.44 -0.59 19.92
N LEU A 190 9.63 -0.96 21.20
CA LEU A 190 10.22 -2.25 21.55
C LEU A 190 9.44 -3.42 20.94
N TYR A 191 8.10 -3.32 20.89
CA TYR A 191 7.26 -4.29 20.20
C TYR A 191 7.54 -4.32 18.70
N GLY A 192 7.56 -3.15 18.04
CA GLY A 192 7.87 -3.01 16.61
C GLY A 192 9.26 -3.54 16.22
N CYS A 193 10.23 -3.43 17.11
CA CYS A 193 11.57 -3.98 16.90
C CYS A 193 11.65 -5.51 17.10
N THR A 194 10.63 -6.16 17.66
CA THR A 194 10.72 -7.57 18.09
C THR A 194 9.55 -8.46 17.66
N PHE A 195 8.48 -7.92 17.06
CA PHE A 195 7.31 -8.73 16.66
C PHE A 195 7.69 -9.86 15.67
N HIS A 196 8.63 -9.61 14.76
CA HIS A 196 9.06 -10.58 13.75
C HIS A 196 9.73 -11.84 14.34
N ILE A 197 10.29 -11.73 15.54
CA ILE A 197 10.83 -12.87 16.30
C ILE A 197 9.85 -13.40 17.37
N GLY A 198 8.66 -12.81 17.47
CA GLY A 198 7.58 -13.26 18.35
C GLY A 198 7.87 -13.16 19.85
N VAL A 199 8.69 -12.19 20.29
CA VAL A 199 9.02 -12.00 21.72
C VAL A 199 7.79 -11.87 22.60
N PHE A 200 6.75 -11.20 22.11
CA PHE A 200 5.50 -10.96 22.82
C PHE A 200 4.33 -11.82 22.29
N GLU A 201 4.60 -12.80 21.43
CA GLU A 201 3.56 -13.65 20.85
C GLU A 201 3.38 -14.95 21.64
N PRO A 202 2.15 -15.25 22.12
CA PRO A 202 1.87 -16.50 22.80
C PRO A 202 2.26 -17.72 21.95
N GLY A 203 2.96 -18.67 22.55
CA GLY A 203 3.34 -19.92 21.89
C GLY A 203 4.59 -19.84 21.00
N THR A 204 5.23 -18.68 20.87
CA THR A 204 6.50 -18.56 20.12
C THR A 204 7.71 -18.76 21.04
N ASN A 205 8.60 -19.69 20.69
CA ASN A 205 9.90 -19.82 21.34
C ASN A 205 10.93 -18.92 20.66
N HIS A 206 10.95 -17.63 21.02
CA HIS A 206 11.88 -16.64 20.46
C HIS A 206 13.37 -16.92 20.77
N LYS A 207 13.67 -17.86 21.69
CA LYS A 207 15.05 -18.28 22.00
C LYS A 207 15.55 -19.39 21.06
N ASP A 208 14.65 -20.05 20.35
CA ASP A 208 15.01 -21.04 19.33
C ASP A 208 15.03 -20.37 17.94
N LEU A 209 16.24 -20.19 17.40
CA LEU A 209 16.44 -19.58 16.10
C LEU A 209 15.65 -20.30 15.00
N LYS A 210 15.52 -21.63 15.08
CA LYS A 210 14.83 -22.42 14.07
C LYS A 210 13.32 -22.13 14.09
N SER A 211 12.73 -22.02 15.28
CA SER A 211 11.34 -21.59 15.47
C SER A 211 11.10 -20.18 14.92
N VAL A 212 12.04 -19.26 15.13
CA VAL A 212 11.96 -17.88 14.62
C VAL A 212 12.01 -17.86 13.09
N GLU A 213 12.96 -18.57 12.48
CA GLU A 213 13.06 -18.67 11.02
C GLU A 213 11.79 -19.28 10.40
N GLU A 214 11.25 -20.33 11.01
CA GLU A 214 10.01 -20.95 10.52
C GLU A 214 8.80 -20.00 10.58
N LYS A 215 8.71 -19.19 11.64
CA LYS A 215 7.69 -18.13 11.77
C LYS A 215 7.84 -17.11 10.66
N VAL A 216 9.03 -16.51 10.52
CA VAL A 216 9.29 -15.48 9.51
C VAL A 216 8.98 -15.98 8.10
N LEU A 217 9.34 -17.23 7.78
CA LEU A 217 9.02 -17.85 6.50
C LEU A 217 7.51 -18.00 6.28
N LYS A 218 6.75 -18.47 7.29
CA LYS A 218 5.29 -18.59 7.23
C LYS A 218 4.61 -17.24 7.04
N GLU A 219 5.03 -16.23 7.81
CA GLU A 219 4.45 -14.90 7.72
C GLU A 219 4.80 -14.19 6.41
N THR A 220 6.00 -14.42 5.89
CA THR A 220 6.39 -13.95 4.54
C THR A 220 5.50 -14.56 3.47
N ALA A 221 5.22 -15.87 3.58
CA ALA A 221 4.31 -16.54 2.66
C ALA A 221 2.90 -15.95 2.73
N LEU A 222 2.40 -15.72 3.94
CA LEU A 222 1.10 -15.10 4.17
C LEU A 222 1.05 -13.68 3.58
N LEU A 223 2.06 -12.86 3.84
CA LEU A 223 2.18 -11.51 3.28
C LEU A 223 2.05 -11.54 1.75
N PHE A 224 2.82 -12.37 1.06
CA PHE A 224 2.73 -12.45 -0.41
C PHE A 224 1.35 -12.87 -0.89
N ALA A 225 0.73 -13.83 -0.21
CA ALA A 225 -0.58 -14.31 -0.59
C ALA A 225 -1.66 -13.23 -0.41
N GLN A 226 -1.66 -12.55 0.74
CA GLN A 226 -2.64 -11.51 1.05
C GLN A 226 -2.51 -10.30 0.12
N LEU A 227 -1.28 -9.86 -0.18
CA LEU A 227 -1.05 -8.76 -1.13
C LEU A 227 -1.43 -9.17 -2.55
N SER A 228 -1.12 -10.41 -2.98
CA SER A 228 -1.49 -10.94 -4.30
C SER A 228 -3.01 -10.94 -4.49
N SER A 229 -3.77 -11.41 -3.50
CA SER A 229 -5.23 -11.37 -3.51
C SER A 229 -5.79 -9.96 -3.53
N MET A 230 -5.19 -9.02 -2.79
CA MET A 230 -5.59 -7.60 -2.81
C MET A 230 -5.43 -6.97 -4.21
N VAL A 231 -4.35 -7.30 -4.93
CA VAL A 231 -4.17 -6.85 -6.32
C VAL A 231 -5.18 -7.53 -7.26
N ALA A 232 -5.50 -8.81 -7.07
CA ALA A 232 -6.50 -9.50 -7.88
C ALA A 232 -7.88 -8.82 -7.78
N GLU A 233 -8.31 -8.44 -6.57
CA GLU A 233 -9.56 -7.69 -6.37
C GLU A 233 -9.47 -6.27 -6.95
N THR A 234 -8.32 -5.62 -6.86
CA THR A 234 -8.09 -4.32 -7.52
C THR A 234 -8.29 -4.42 -9.03
N LEU A 235 -7.77 -5.48 -9.67
CA LEU A 235 -7.92 -5.71 -11.10
C LEU A 235 -9.37 -6.02 -11.49
N LYS A 236 -10.14 -6.71 -10.64
CA LYS A 236 -11.59 -6.89 -10.83
C LYS A 236 -12.30 -5.54 -10.85
N LEU A 237 -12.02 -4.63 -9.91
CA LEU A 237 -12.59 -3.28 -9.93
C LEU A 237 -12.23 -2.53 -11.20
N VAL A 238 -10.94 -2.54 -11.59
CA VAL A 238 -10.50 -1.85 -12.81
C VAL A 238 -11.19 -2.40 -14.06
N SER A 239 -11.45 -3.71 -14.13
CA SER A 239 -12.16 -4.33 -15.26
C SER A 239 -13.60 -3.85 -15.45
N THR A 240 -14.21 -3.26 -14.43
CA THR A 240 -15.54 -2.62 -14.56
C THR A 240 -15.48 -1.26 -15.25
N LEU A 241 -14.28 -0.66 -15.35
CA LEU A 241 -14.03 0.68 -15.90
C LEU A 241 -13.23 0.64 -17.21
N HIS A 242 -12.53 -0.45 -17.49
CA HIS A 242 -11.64 -0.61 -18.64
C HIS A 242 -11.65 -2.05 -19.13
N GLU A 243 -11.78 -2.24 -20.44
CA GLU A 243 -11.86 -3.58 -21.03
C GLU A 243 -10.52 -4.32 -20.91
N MET A 244 -10.48 -5.40 -20.11
CA MET A 244 -9.25 -6.13 -19.83
C MET A 244 -9.46 -7.63 -19.59
N ASN A 245 -10.46 -8.24 -20.26
CA ASN A 245 -10.92 -9.61 -20.05
C ASN A 245 -9.79 -10.66 -20.01
N GLU A 246 -8.85 -10.61 -20.97
CA GLU A 246 -7.70 -11.54 -21.03
C GLU A 246 -6.75 -11.40 -19.84
N LYS A 247 -6.51 -10.16 -19.39
CA LYS A 247 -5.67 -9.87 -18.23
C LYS A 247 -6.37 -10.29 -16.94
N LEU A 248 -7.68 -10.07 -16.85
CA LEU A 248 -8.48 -10.51 -15.71
C LEU A 248 -8.50 -12.03 -15.58
N LYS A 249 -8.61 -12.76 -16.69
CA LYS A 249 -8.50 -14.22 -16.72
C LYS A 249 -7.16 -14.70 -16.18
N LYS A 250 -6.05 -14.12 -16.64
CA LYS A 250 -4.70 -14.41 -16.12
C LYS A 250 -4.58 -14.09 -14.62
N SER A 251 -5.11 -12.96 -14.19
CA SER A 251 -5.16 -12.60 -12.76
C SER A 251 -5.88 -13.65 -11.93
N LYS A 252 -7.03 -14.15 -12.41
CA LYS A 252 -7.78 -15.22 -11.74
C LYS A 252 -6.99 -16.53 -11.64
N GLU A 253 -6.19 -16.87 -12.64
CA GLU A 253 -5.30 -18.04 -12.58
C GLU A 253 -4.23 -17.89 -11.50
N TYR A 254 -3.61 -16.71 -11.36
CA TYR A 254 -2.64 -16.44 -10.30
C TYR A 254 -3.28 -16.41 -8.91
N GLU A 255 -4.51 -15.90 -8.80
CA GLU A 255 -5.29 -15.92 -7.58
C GLU A 255 -5.60 -17.36 -7.13
N ASN A 256 -6.07 -18.22 -8.04
CA ASN A 256 -6.32 -19.63 -7.73
C ASN A 256 -5.05 -20.34 -7.26
N LYS A 257 -3.92 -20.14 -7.94
CA LYS A 257 -2.61 -20.67 -7.52
C LYS A 257 -2.21 -20.17 -6.14
N THR A 258 -2.46 -18.90 -5.85
CA THR A 258 -2.19 -18.30 -4.53
C THR A 258 -2.99 -19.05 -3.45
N LEU A 259 -4.29 -19.23 -3.65
CA LEU A 259 -5.17 -19.92 -2.71
C LEU A 259 -4.79 -21.39 -2.51
N GLU A 260 -4.39 -22.10 -3.58
CA GLU A 260 -3.91 -23.48 -3.49
C GLU A 260 -2.62 -23.59 -2.68
N GLU A 261 -1.66 -22.69 -2.89
CA GLU A 261 -0.40 -22.70 -2.13
C GLU A 261 -0.61 -22.25 -0.68
N MET A 262 -1.58 -21.36 -0.40
CA MET A 262 -1.98 -21.02 0.97
C MET A 262 -2.51 -22.23 1.73
N LYS A 263 -3.41 -23.02 1.15
CA LYS A 263 -3.96 -24.23 1.82
C LYS A 263 -2.84 -25.17 2.27
N LYS A 264 -1.83 -25.38 1.43
CA LYS A 264 -0.66 -26.23 1.71
C LYS A 264 0.25 -25.71 2.83
N LEU A 265 0.10 -24.47 3.28
CA LEU A 265 0.87 -23.89 4.39
C LEU A 265 0.19 -24.11 5.74
N PHE A 266 -1.12 -24.35 5.74
CA PHE A 266 -1.94 -24.54 6.94
C PHE A 266 -2.37 -26.02 7.14
N GLU A 267 -2.12 -26.88 6.16
CA GLU A 267 -2.15 -28.35 6.24
C GLU A 267 -0.77 -28.92 6.64
#